data_AF-A0A2V7RFH5-F1
#
_entry.id   AF-A0A2V7RFH5-F1
#
_cell.length_a   1.000
_cell.length_b   1.000
_cell.length_c   1.000
_cell.angle_alpha   90.00
_cell.angle_beta   90.00
_cell.angle_gamma   90.00
#
_symmetry.space_group_name_H-M   'P 1'
#
loop_
_entity.id
_entity.type
_entity.pdbx_description
1 polymer ?
#
loop_
_entity_poly.entity_id
_entity_poly.type
_entity_poly.pdbx_seq_one_letter_code
_entity_poly.pdbx_strand_id
1 'polypeptide(L)'
;MERRVAIGCDRKPGESTALALPSIAPGTYCSATRDGRSTVSGTVTSRTRREWLRMMAAMGAGALVDGFVPRELARAATSRQDPVAAFRARLGAIPIQIRSLGENLALLAGPGGNVVVLHGSDGLVVVDTFVAPAWPKFQESLKGFGAPVKFVIDTHWHFDHTDNNAPLRADGATLVAHENTKLRMSQPHHLAVLELDFPPSPAAALPQRVFKDGYTLEANGERLAVTHVPPAHTDTDVVVRFEKANVLHAGDVFFNGRYPFIDGSTGGRIDGMIAAADRLLGLADSETRIVPGHGPLATKADLAKYRDMLSKAAERVRSLKASGKSLEESIAAKPFADLDADWGKGTFNGDSFVKVVYLTL
;
A
#
# COMPACT_ATOMS: atom_id res chain seq x y z
N MET A 1 -38.08 -31.24 -54.46
CA MET A 1 -37.29 -30.51 -55.47
C MET A 1 -37.48 -29.03 -55.16
N GLU A 2 -36.71 -28.49 -54.21
CA GLU A 2 -36.83 -27.09 -53.78
C GLU A 2 -35.43 -26.49 -53.66
N ARG A 3 -35.33 -25.26 -54.18
CA ARG A 3 -34.09 -24.58 -54.54
C ARG A 3 -33.40 -23.99 -53.31
N ARG A 4 -32.07 -24.12 -53.27
CA ARG A 4 -31.16 -23.33 -52.43
C ARG A 4 -31.06 -21.90 -52.98
N VAL A 5 -31.02 -20.91 -52.10
CA VAL A 5 -30.28 -19.65 -52.29
C VAL A 5 -29.60 -19.31 -50.96
N ALA A 6 -28.28 -19.16 -51.01
CA ALA A 6 -27.44 -18.64 -49.93
C ALA A 6 -27.26 -17.13 -50.11
N ILE A 7 -27.23 -16.36 -49.02
CA ILE A 7 -26.82 -14.96 -49.02
C ILE A 7 -25.87 -14.76 -47.83
N GLY A 8 -24.62 -14.44 -48.13
CA GLY A 8 -23.64 -13.95 -47.16
C GLY A 8 -23.75 -12.44 -46.98
N CYS A 9 -23.22 -11.92 -45.87
CA CYS A 9 -23.05 -10.49 -45.65
C CYS A 9 -21.66 -10.22 -45.05
N ASP A 10 -20.79 -9.64 -45.89
CA ASP A 10 -19.64 -8.84 -45.49
C ASP A 10 -20.11 -7.50 -44.88
N ARG A 11 -19.41 -7.00 -43.86
CA ARG A 11 -19.35 -5.55 -43.56
C ARG A 11 -17.95 -5.12 -43.16
N LYS A 12 -17.50 -4.02 -43.78
CA LYS A 12 -16.28 -3.25 -43.48
C LYS A 12 -16.54 -2.18 -42.39
N PRO A 13 -15.47 -1.66 -41.74
CA PRO A 13 -15.57 -0.83 -40.54
C PRO A 13 -15.65 0.67 -40.84
N GLY A 14 -16.29 1.41 -39.92
CA GLY A 14 -16.17 2.87 -39.80
C GLY A 14 -17.47 3.63 -40.02
N GLU A 15 -18.26 3.79 -38.95
CA GLU A 15 -19.13 4.96 -38.77
C GLU A 15 -19.57 5.06 -37.30
N SER A 16 -19.31 6.21 -36.70
CA SER A 16 -19.68 6.59 -35.34
C SER A 16 -21.05 7.25 -35.36
N THR A 17 -22.02 6.71 -34.62
CA THR A 17 -23.18 7.48 -34.16
C THR A 17 -23.46 7.19 -32.69
N ALA A 18 -23.40 8.25 -31.88
CA ALA A 18 -23.83 8.27 -30.49
C ALA A 18 -25.36 8.24 -30.44
N LEU A 19 -25.93 7.31 -29.68
CA LEU A 19 -27.34 7.30 -29.31
C LEU A 19 -27.45 7.01 -27.81
N ALA A 20 -28.14 7.92 -27.13
CA ALA A 20 -28.39 7.90 -25.70
C ALA A 20 -29.25 6.69 -25.28
N LEU A 21 -28.86 6.02 -24.19
CA LEU A 21 -29.61 4.93 -23.57
C LEU A 21 -30.41 5.44 -22.35
N PRO A 22 -31.71 5.13 -22.23
CA PRO A 22 -32.41 5.26 -20.96
C PRO A 22 -32.16 4.04 -20.06
N SER A 23 -32.04 4.34 -18.76
CA SER A 23 -31.89 3.42 -17.63
C SER A 23 -33.01 2.38 -17.52
N ILE A 24 -32.65 1.09 -17.44
CA ILE A 24 -33.56 -0.01 -17.05
C ILE A 24 -32.88 -0.90 -16.00
N ALA A 25 -33.59 -1.15 -14.90
CA ALA A 25 -33.18 -1.98 -13.76
C ALA A 25 -33.22 -3.49 -14.07
N PRO A 26 -32.38 -4.32 -13.41
CA PRO A 26 -32.25 -5.75 -13.72
C PRO A 26 -33.30 -6.63 -13.02
N GLY A 27 -33.83 -7.63 -13.73
CA GLY A 27 -34.51 -8.77 -13.11
C GLY A 27 -35.65 -9.40 -13.90
N THR A 28 -35.36 -10.07 -15.03
CA THR A 28 -36.22 -11.15 -15.55
C THR A 28 -35.47 -11.96 -16.60
N TYR A 29 -35.29 -13.26 -16.35
CA TYR A 29 -34.94 -14.23 -17.39
C TYR A 29 -35.94 -15.39 -17.32
N CYS A 30 -36.59 -15.66 -18.45
CA CYS A 30 -37.34 -16.88 -18.69
C CYS A 30 -36.38 -17.97 -19.18
N SER A 31 -36.49 -19.18 -18.62
CA SER A 31 -35.96 -20.39 -19.24
C SER A 31 -37.05 -21.45 -19.27
N ALA A 32 -37.42 -21.89 -20.47
CA ALA A 32 -38.24 -23.06 -20.68
C ALA A 32 -37.34 -24.31 -20.69
N THR A 33 -37.74 -25.36 -19.97
CA THR A 33 -37.26 -26.72 -20.21
C THR A 33 -38.44 -27.64 -20.48
N ARG A 34 -38.23 -28.49 -21.48
CA ARG A 34 -39.20 -29.40 -22.08
C ARG A 34 -38.74 -30.81 -21.75
N ASP A 35 -39.09 -31.30 -20.57
CA ASP A 35 -39.30 -32.74 -20.36
C ASP A 35 -39.94 -32.99 -19.00
N GLY A 36 -41.18 -33.49 -19.04
CA GLY A 36 -41.95 -33.83 -17.86
C GLY A 36 -41.46 -35.16 -17.27
N ARG A 37 -40.94 -35.10 -16.04
CA ARG A 37 -40.99 -36.19 -15.04
C ARG A 37 -40.59 -35.65 -13.67
N SER A 38 -41.47 -35.87 -12.70
CA SER A 38 -41.34 -35.45 -11.31
C SER A 38 -41.05 -36.66 -10.42
N THR A 39 -40.07 -36.57 -9.52
CA THR A 39 -40.09 -37.15 -8.17
C THR A 39 -39.00 -36.50 -7.29
N VAL A 40 -39.37 -36.08 -6.08
CA VAL A 40 -38.80 -36.48 -4.76
C VAL A 40 -39.27 -35.52 -3.66
N SER A 41 -39.81 -36.16 -2.63
CA SER A 41 -39.88 -35.87 -1.18
C SER A 41 -39.31 -34.56 -0.60
N GLY A 42 -40.08 -33.98 0.33
CA GLY A 42 -39.55 -33.38 1.56
C GLY A 42 -39.35 -31.86 1.54
N THR A 43 -40.40 -31.11 1.89
CA THR A 43 -40.33 -29.70 2.28
C THR A 43 -39.46 -29.51 3.54
N VAL A 44 -38.30 -28.87 3.38
CA VAL A 44 -37.66 -28.08 4.45
C VAL A 44 -38.28 -26.68 4.37
N THR A 45 -39.20 -26.40 5.27
CA THR A 45 -39.76 -25.05 5.42
C THR A 45 -38.69 -24.12 6.01
N SER A 46 -38.43 -23.05 5.27
CA SER A 46 -37.61 -21.91 5.69
C SER A 46 -38.10 -21.34 7.02
N ARG A 47 -37.23 -21.31 8.04
CA ARG A 47 -37.49 -20.62 9.31
C ARG A 47 -37.61 -19.11 9.05
N THR A 48 -38.77 -18.54 9.30
CA THR A 48 -38.99 -17.09 9.14
C THR A 48 -38.62 -16.34 10.43
N ARG A 49 -38.11 -15.12 10.27
CA ARG A 49 -37.62 -14.21 11.33
C ARG A 49 -38.62 -13.95 12.47
N ARG A 50 -39.91 -14.24 12.26
CA ARG A 50 -40.99 -14.09 13.26
C ARG A 50 -41.05 -15.22 14.29
N GLU A 51 -40.51 -16.40 14.02
CA GLU A 51 -40.49 -17.52 14.98
C GLU A 51 -39.30 -17.43 15.95
N TRP A 52 -38.18 -16.85 15.53
CA TRP A 52 -37.04 -16.52 16.39
C TRP A 52 -37.40 -15.51 17.49
N LEU A 53 -38.25 -14.52 17.17
CA LEU A 53 -38.68 -13.50 18.13
C LEU A 53 -39.66 -14.02 19.18
N ARG A 54 -40.37 -15.14 18.92
CA ARG A 54 -41.24 -15.80 19.90
C ARG A 54 -40.49 -16.72 20.84
N MET A 55 -39.32 -17.23 20.43
CA MET A 55 -38.47 -18.10 21.27
C MET A 55 -37.67 -17.32 22.33
N MET A 56 -37.36 -16.03 22.08
CA MET A 56 -36.74 -15.13 23.06
C MET A 56 -37.71 -14.62 24.14
N ALA A 57 -39.03 -14.72 23.92
CA ALA A 57 -40.04 -14.23 24.86
C ALA A 57 -40.48 -15.27 25.90
N ALA A 58 -39.97 -16.51 25.83
CA ALA A 58 -40.33 -17.62 26.72
C ALA A 58 -39.22 -18.05 27.69
N MET A 59 -38.20 -17.20 27.91
CA MET A 59 -37.27 -17.30 29.04
C MET A 59 -37.30 -16.02 29.89
N GLY A 60 -38.48 -15.43 30.05
CA GLY A 60 -38.72 -14.30 30.94
C GLY A 60 -39.51 -14.74 32.17
N ALA A 61 -38.82 -15.23 33.21
CA ALA A 61 -39.29 -15.16 34.59
C ALA A 61 -38.15 -15.53 35.56
N GLY A 62 -37.68 -14.55 36.33
CA GLY A 62 -36.99 -14.82 37.60
C GLY A 62 -35.69 -14.04 37.85
N ALA A 63 -35.82 -12.75 38.16
CA ALA A 63 -35.26 -12.10 39.36
C ALA A 63 -34.96 -10.62 39.07
N LEU A 64 -35.81 -9.76 39.63
CA LEU A 64 -35.49 -8.37 39.90
C LEU A 64 -34.29 -8.33 40.85
N VAL A 65 -33.15 -7.84 40.36
CA VAL A 65 -32.09 -7.28 41.21
C VAL A 65 -31.98 -5.82 40.81
N ASP A 66 -32.67 -4.98 41.57
CA ASP A 66 -32.45 -3.54 41.57
C ASP A 66 -31.05 -3.26 42.13
N GLY A 67 -30.33 -2.35 41.45
CA GLY A 67 -29.22 -1.61 42.04
C GLY A 67 -27.82 -2.23 41.89
N PHE A 68 -26.92 -1.40 41.35
CA PHE A 68 -25.46 -1.57 41.33
C PHE A 68 -24.86 -2.50 40.27
N VAL A 69 -25.14 -2.21 38.99
CA VAL A 69 -24.05 -2.21 38.01
C VAL A 69 -23.67 -0.74 37.78
N PRO A 70 -22.51 -0.26 38.28
CA PRO A 70 -22.00 1.04 37.90
C PRO A 70 -22.11 1.21 36.39
N ARG A 71 -22.66 2.34 35.91
CA ARG A 71 -22.69 2.67 34.47
C ARG A 71 -21.28 2.64 33.82
N GLU A 72 -20.23 2.67 34.64
CA GLU A 72 -18.83 2.41 34.29
C GLU A 72 -18.58 0.99 33.75
N LEU A 73 -19.22 -0.05 34.28
CA LEU A 73 -19.02 -1.45 33.86
C LEU A 73 -19.83 -1.84 32.62
N ALA A 74 -20.89 -1.11 32.30
CA ALA A 74 -21.61 -1.25 31.02
C ALA A 74 -20.91 -0.52 29.86
N ARG A 75 -19.93 0.36 30.13
CA ARG A 75 -19.03 0.97 29.13
C ARG A 75 -17.78 0.13 28.82
N ALA A 76 -17.53 -0.93 29.58
CA ALA A 76 -16.43 -1.87 29.36
C ALA A 76 -16.76 -2.97 28.33
N ALA A 77 -17.96 -2.96 27.75
CA ALA A 77 -18.31 -3.79 26.60
C ALA A 77 -17.65 -3.22 25.33
N THR A 78 -16.41 -3.65 25.09
CA THR A 78 -15.72 -3.64 23.80
C THR A 78 -15.51 -2.26 23.14
N SER A 79 -14.57 -1.45 23.64
CA SER A 79 -13.81 -0.64 22.68
C SER A 79 -12.91 -1.61 21.91
N ARG A 80 -13.40 -2.16 20.79
CA ARG A 80 -12.48 -2.79 19.82
C ARG A 80 -11.45 -1.70 19.50
N GLN A 81 -10.20 -1.90 19.90
CA GLN A 81 -9.13 -0.97 19.54
C GLN A 81 -9.17 -0.80 18.03
N ASP A 82 -9.10 0.46 17.56
CA ASP A 82 -8.98 0.77 16.15
C ASP A 82 -7.80 -0.03 15.56
N PRO A 83 -8.05 -0.97 14.63
CA PRO A 83 -7.02 -1.83 14.07
C PRO A 83 -5.86 -1.04 13.45
N VAL A 84 -6.15 0.13 12.86
CA VAL A 84 -5.12 1.01 12.28
C VAL A 84 -4.26 1.62 13.38
N ALA A 85 -4.89 2.11 14.46
CA ALA A 85 -4.16 2.64 15.61
C ALA A 85 -3.26 1.59 16.26
N ALA A 86 -3.76 0.35 16.41
CA ALA A 86 -2.98 -0.77 16.93
C ALA A 86 -1.80 -1.13 16.02
N PHE A 87 -2.01 -1.13 14.70
CA PHE A 87 -0.96 -1.38 13.72
C PHE A 87 0.13 -0.31 13.76
N ARG A 88 -0.26 0.97 13.73
CA ARG A 88 0.66 2.11 13.88
C ARG A 88 1.43 2.05 15.19
N ALA A 89 0.79 1.68 16.30
CA ALA A 89 1.45 1.57 17.61
C ALA A 89 2.54 0.49 17.61
N ARG A 90 2.28 -0.67 16.97
CA ARG A 90 3.28 -1.74 16.84
C ARG A 90 4.51 -1.27 16.05
N LEU A 91 4.32 -0.61 14.91
CA LEU A 91 5.43 -0.03 14.14
C LEU A 91 6.14 1.06 14.94
N GLY A 92 5.36 1.90 15.61
CA GLY A 92 5.79 2.99 16.48
C GLY A 92 6.63 2.54 17.67
N ALA A 93 6.64 1.27 18.06
CA ALA A 93 7.47 0.75 19.14
C ALA A 93 8.93 0.47 18.71
N ILE A 94 9.20 0.32 17.41
CA ILE A 94 10.55 0.00 16.88
C ILE A 94 11.51 1.17 17.18
N PRO A 95 12.71 0.97 17.75
CA PRO A 95 13.63 2.07 18.01
C PRO A 95 14.15 2.72 16.72
N ILE A 96 14.50 4.00 16.77
CA ILE A 96 15.20 4.69 15.67
C ILE A 96 16.69 4.43 15.84
N GLN A 97 17.33 3.92 14.79
CA GLN A 97 18.78 3.73 14.70
C GLN A 97 19.35 4.76 13.73
N ILE A 98 20.30 5.57 14.21
CA ILE A 98 20.94 6.62 13.40
C ILE A 98 22.28 6.12 12.88
N ARG A 99 22.52 6.27 11.58
CA ARG A 99 23.79 5.97 10.92
C ARG A 99 24.19 7.12 10.02
N SER A 100 25.42 7.61 10.17
CA SER A 100 25.99 8.57 9.20
C SER A 100 26.11 7.94 7.82
N LEU A 101 25.66 8.69 6.81
CA LEU A 101 25.87 8.44 5.39
C LEU A 101 26.89 9.43 4.79
N GLY A 102 27.65 10.13 5.62
CA GLY A 102 28.59 11.16 5.19
C GLY A 102 28.59 12.31 6.18
N GLU A 103 29.25 13.40 5.82
CA GLU A 103 29.43 14.56 6.69
C GLU A 103 28.10 15.20 7.10
N ASN A 104 27.19 15.38 6.13
CA ASN A 104 25.94 16.13 6.29
C ASN A 104 24.68 15.28 6.10
N LEU A 105 24.81 13.95 6.05
CA LEU A 105 23.71 13.06 5.69
C LEU A 105 23.62 11.90 6.69
N ALA A 106 22.42 11.64 7.20
CA ALA A 106 22.17 10.55 8.13
C ALA A 106 20.97 9.71 7.70
N LEU A 107 21.09 8.40 7.87
CA LEU A 107 20.00 7.43 7.83
C LEU A 107 19.43 7.26 9.23
N LEU A 108 18.11 7.39 9.35
CA LEU A 108 17.33 6.99 10.51
C LEU A 108 16.54 5.75 10.10
N ALA A 109 16.93 4.57 10.56
CA ALA A 109 16.20 3.31 10.32
C ALA A 109 15.27 3.03 11.50
N GLY A 110 13.99 2.71 11.28
CA GLY A 110 13.11 2.41 12.42
C GLY A 110 11.60 2.33 12.13
N PRO A 111 10.74 3.09 12.84
CA PRO A 111 9.29 2.91 12.88
C PRO A 111 8.57 2.99 11.53
N GLY A 112 8.36 1.85 10.90
CA GLY A 112 7.64 1.78 9.64
C GLY A 112 8.50 2.06 8.41
N GLY A 113 9.80 2.36 8.52
CA GLY A 113 10.60 2.57 7.31
C GLY A 113 12.00 3.11 7.58
N ASN A 114 12.58 3.71 6.56
CA ASN A 114 13.80 4.50 6.64
C ASN A 114 13.48 5.97 6.35
N VAL A 115 14.18 6.85 7.07
CA VAL A 115 14.15 8.30 6.88
C VAL A 115 15.58 8.76 6.62
N VAL A 116 15.77 9.71 5.71
CA VAL A 116 17.08 10.36 5.51
C VAL A 116 17.00 11.82 5.89
N VAL A 117 18.01 12.28 6.64
CA VAL A 117 18.15 13.66 7.09
C VAL A 117 19.44 14.23 6.51
N LEU A 118 19.31 15.24 5.67
CA LEU A 118 20.40 16.15 5.31
C LEU A 118 20.41 17.31 6.30
N HIS A 119 21.57 17.61 6.88
CA HIS A 119 21.72 18.61 7.93
C HIS A 119 22.87 19.59 7.64
N GLY A 120 22.71 20.84 8.06
CA GLY A 120 23.71 21.89 7.89
C GLY A 120 23.14 23.29 8.16
N SER A 121 23.86 24.33 7.71
CA SER A 121 23.54 25.74 7.98
C SER A 121 22.20 26.21 7.38
N ASP A 122 21.72 25.57 6.31
CA ASP A 122 20.46 25.94 5.66
C ASP A 122 19.25 25.34 6.39
N GLY A 123 19.49 24.49 7.41
CA GLY A 123 18.47 23.73 8.13
C GLY A 123 18.40 22.28 7.67
N LEU A 124 17.39 21.54 8.15
CA LEU A 124 17.23 20.12 7.82
C LEU A 124 16.35 19.93 6.57
N VAL A 125 16.76 19.02 5.71
CA VAL A 125 15.91 18.40 4.69
C VAL A 125 15.68 16.95 5.09
N VAL A 126 14.42 16.56 5.21
CA VAL A 126 14.00 15.23 5.67
C VAL A 126 13.32 14.52 4.51
N VAL A 127 13.65 13.26 4.27
CA VAL A 127 12.96 12.38 3.31
C VAL A 127 12.22 11.31 4.10
N ASP A 128 10.89 11.32 3.99
CA ASP A 128 9.91 10.53 4.77
C ASP A 128 9.91 10.81 6.28
N THR A 129 8.87 10.36 7.00
CA THR A 129 8.61 10.85 8.36
C THR A 129 8.18 9.81 9.41
N PHE A 130 8.21 8.51 9.12
CA PHE A 130 7.74 7.44 10.01
C PHE A 130 6.24 7.51 10.36
N VAL A 131 5.74 6.47 11.03
CA VAL A 131 4.37 6.41 11.60
C VAL A 131 4.13 7.40 12.74
N ALA A 132 2.88 7.83 12.95
CA ALA A 132 2.53 8.90 13.90
C ALA A 132 2.99 8.63 15.36
N PRO A 133 2.87 7.40 15.92
CA PRO A 133 3.31 7.15 17.29
C PRO A 133 4.83 7.27 17.50
N ALA A 134 5.61 7.35 16.42
CA ALA A 134 7.05 7.60 16.50
C ALA A 134 7.41 9.07 16.79
N TRP A 135 6.45 10.00 16.72
CA TRP A 135 6.72 11.44 16.82
C TRP A 135 7.65 11.85 17.97
N PRO A 136 7.46 11.39 19.23
CA PRO A 136 8.29 11.87 20.34
C PRO A 136 9.80 11.62 20.13
N LYS A 137 10.17 10.41 19.72
CA LYS A 137 11.56 10.03 19.46
C LYS A 137 12.09 10.53 18.12
N PHE A 138 11.21 10.69 17.12
CA PHE A 138 11.60 11.27 15.85
C PHE A 138 11.93 12.76 16.02
N GLN A 139 11.07 13.50 16.71
CA GLN A 139 11.30 14.90 17.06
C GLN A 139 12.59 15.07 17.89
N GLU A 140 12.86 14.19 18.84
CA GLU A 140 14.12 14.19 19.61
C GLU A 140 15.33 13.95 18.70
N SER A 141 15.26 12.96 17.80
CA SER A 141 16.32 12.67 16.82
C SER A 141 16.60 13.88 15.92
N LEU A 142 15.55 14.56 15.44
CA LEU A 142 15.66 15.76 14.61
C LEU A 142 16.31 16.93 15.38
N LYS A 143 15.93 17.15 16.64
CA LYS A 143 16.57 18.15 17.51
C LYS A 143 18.06 17.90 17.70
N GLY A 144 18.48 16.62 17.71
CA GLY A 144 19.89 16.22 17.81
C GLY A 144 20.78 16.78 16.69
N PHE A 145 20.22 17.14 15.53
CA PHE A 145 20.97 17.77 14.43
C PHE A 145 21.16 19.28 14.60
N GLY A 146 20.53 19.91 15.61
CA GLY A 146 20.80 21.30 15.98
C GLY A 146 20.26 22.37 15.02
N ALA A 147 19.38 22.02 14.09
CA ALA A 147 18.78 22.95 13.13
C ALA A 147 17.28 22.66 12.91
N PRO A 148 16.46 23.67 12.54
CA PRO A 148 15.05 23.45 12.25
C PRO A 148 14.85 22.71 10.92
N VAL A 149 13.78 21.92 10.82
CA VAL A 149 13.37 21.29 9.56
C VAL A 149 12.81 22.37 8.62
N LYS A 150 13.36 22.47 7.41
CA LYS A 150 12.92 23.40 6.37
C LYS A 150 12.11 22.73 5.29
N PHE A 151 12.50 21.51 4.91
CA PHE A 151 11.83 20.74 3.87
C PHE A 151 11.60 19.30 4.32
N VAL A 152 10.44 18.77 3.96
CA VAL A 152 10.13 17.34 4.00
C VAL A 152 9.80 16.92 2.58
N ILE A 153 10.41 15.83 2.12
CA ILE A 153 10.13 15.21 0.83
C ILE A 153 9.46 13.86 1.11
N ASP A 154 8.21 13.71 0.70
CA ASP A 154 7.51 12.44 0.80
C ASP A 154 7.80 11.59 -0.44
N THR A 155 8.31 10.38 -0.25
CA THR A 155 8.60 9.46 -1.36
C THR A 155 7.32 8.95 -2.01
N HIS A 156 6.27 8.74 -1.22
CA HIS A 156 4.94 8.32 -1.67
C HIS A 156 3.92 8.57 -0.55
N TRP A 157 2.64 8.25 -0.79
CA TRP A 157 1.55 8.66 0.10
C TRP A 157 1.36 7.83 1.38
N HIS A 158 1.96 6.64 1.50
CA HIS A 158 1.64 5.74 2.61
C HIS A 158 1.96 6.36 3.98
N PHE A 159 1.19 5.90 4.95
CA PHE A 159 1.10 6.50 6.29
C PHE A 159 2.44 6.41 7.05
N ASP A 160 3.20 5.34 6.85
CA ASP A 160 4.52 5.14 7.44
C ASP A 160 5.62 6.03 6.86
N HIS A 161 5.31 6.76 5.78
CA HIS A 161 6.20 7.75 5.18
C HIS A 161 5.73 9.19 5.45
N THR A 162 4.45 9.40 5.78
CA THR A 162 3.81 10.74 5.81
C THR A 162 3.11 11.11 7.12
N ASP A 163 2.96 10.19 8.07
CA ASP A 163 2.13 10.39 9.26
C ASP A 163 2.61 11.57 10.14
N ASN A 164 3.90 11.88 10.15
CA ASN A 164 4.46 12.98 10.96
C ASN A 164 4.61 14.30 10.17
N ASN A 165 3.99 14.41 9.00
CA ASN A 165 3.98 15.64 8.21
C ASN A 165 3.28 16.82 8.89
N ALA A 166 2.14 16.56 9.56
CA ALA A 166 1.36 17.62 10.21
C ALA A 166 2.15 18.39 11.28
N PRO A 167 2.79 17.75 12.27
CA PRO A 167 3.59 18.49 13.25
C PRO A 167 4.81 19.17 12.63
N LEU A 168 5.48 18.55 11.65
CA LEU A 168 6.62 19.18 10.95
C LEU A 168 6.21 20.46 10.19
N ARG A 169 5.04 20.43 9.53
CA ARG A 169 4.49 21.63 8.88
C ARG A 169 4.11 22.70 9.89
N ALA A 170 3.54 22.32 11.03
CA ALA A 170 3.20 23.27 12.10
C ALA A 170 4.45 24.00 12.62
N ASP A 171 5.60 23.32 12.63
CA ASP A 171 6.92 23.87 12.98
C ASP A 171 7.59 24.68 11.83
N GLY A 172 6.89 24.85 10.69
CA GLY A 172 7.31 25.70 9.59
C GLY A 172 8.00 24.99 8.42
N ALA A 173 8.04 23.65 8.40
CA ALA A 173 8.58 22.92 7.26
C ALA A 173 7.67 23.03 6.02
N THR A 174 8.29 23.13 4.84
CA THR A 174 7.60 22.99 3.55
C THR A 174 7.55 21.53 3.16
N LEU A 175 6.34 20.99 3.01
CA LEU A 175 6.14 19.62 2.53
C LEU A 175 6.13 19.60 0.99
N VAL A 176 6.97 18.74 0.40
CA VAL A 176 7.19 18.59 -1.04
C VAL A 176 6.89 17.14 -1.43
N ALA A 177 6.05 16.93 -2.45
CA ALA A 177 5.73 15.58 -2.93
C ALA A 177 5.28 15.58 -4.39
N HIS A 178 5.08 14.40 -4.96
CA HIS A 178 4.39 14.27 -6.25
C HIS A 178 2.93 14.76 -6.14
N GLU A 179 2.34 15.29 -7.21
CA GLU A 179 0.96 15.81 -7.18
C GLU A 179 -0.06 14.73 -6.79
N ASN A 180 0.16 13.48 -7.22
CA ASN A 180 -0.69 12.37 -6.82
C ASN A 180 -0.53 12.02 -5.34
N THR A 181 0.64 12.24 -4.70
CA THR A 181 0.80 12.04 -3.24
C THR A 181 -0.23 12.85 -2.48
N LYS A 182 -0.36 14.15 -2.82
CA LYS A 182 -1.36 15.03 -2.21
C LYS A 182 -2.79 14.55 -2.46
N LEU A 183 -3.08 14.11 -3.70
CA LEU A 183 -4.39 13.56 -4.05
C LEU A 183 -4.72 12.32 -3.22
N ARG A 184 -3.82 11.34 -3.17
CA ARG A 184 -4.00 10.09 -2.42
C ARG A 184 -4.15 10.35 -0.92
N MET A 185 -3.32 11.19 -0.32
CA MET A 185 -3.46 11.56 1.10
C MET A 185 -4.81 12.22 1.43
N SER A 186 -5.47 12.86 0.47
CA SER A 186 -6.78 13.50 0.68
C SER A 186 -7.99 12.55 0.60
N GLN A 187 -7.75 11.26 0.34
CA GLN A 187 -8.77 10.24 0.09
C GLN A 187 -8.70 9.10 1.11
N PRO A 188 -9.82 8.43 1.41
CA PRO A 188 -9.79 7.17 2.15
C PRO A 188 -9.25 6.05 1.25
N HIS A 189 -8.56 5.07 1.85
CA HIS A 189 -8.00 3.92 1.13
C HIS A 189 -8.24 2.62 1.89
N HIS A 190 -8.40 1.52 1.16
CA HIS A 190 -8.46 0.18 1.72
C HIS A 190 -7.24 -0.62 1.25
N LEU A 191 -6.35 -0.99 2.17
CA LEU A 191 -5.18 -1.81 1.87
C LEU A 191 -5.54 -3.29 1.99
N ALA A 192 -6.00 -3.90 0.89
CA ALA A 192 -6.59 -5.25 0.87
C ALA A 192 -5.69 -6.38 1.38
N VAL A 193 -4.36 -6.22 1.31
CA VAL A 193 -3.41 -7.23 1.84
C VAL A 193 -3.30 -7.13 3.36
N LEU A 194 -3.46 -5.93 3.93
CA LEU A 194 -3.44 -5.68 5.36
C LEU A 194 -4.84 -5.76 6.00
N GLU A 195 -5.89 -5.68 5.18
CA GLU A 195 -7.30 -5.61 5.62
C GLU A 195 -7.55 -4.42 6.55
N LEU A 196 -6.96 -3.27 6.18
CA LEU A 196 -7.04 -2.02 6.93
C LEU A 196 -7.63 -0.90 6.08
N ASP A 197 -8.56 -0.16 6.68
CA ASP A 197 -9.17 1.04 6.10
C ASP A 197 -8.53 2.29 6.70
N PHE A 198 -7.88 3.09 5.85
CA PHE A 198 -7.25 4.34 6.23
C PHE A 198 -8.18 5.51 5.90
N PRO A 199 -8.48 6.40 6.86
CA PRO A 199 -9.15 7.66 6.55
C PRO A 199 -8.19 8.60 5.80
N PRO A 200 -8.70 9.67 5.16
CA PRO A 200 -7.86 10.74 4.64
C PRO A 200 -6.90 11.27 5.70
N SER A 201 -5.69 11.63 5.28
CA SER A 201 -4.75 12.36 6.11
C SER A 201 -5.34 13.73 6.51
N PRO A 202 -5.01 14.26 7.70
CA PRO A 202 -5.43 15.60 8.10
C PRO A 202 -4.98 16.65 7.08
N ALA A 203 -5.77 17.70 6.86
CA ALA A 203 -5.41 18.79 5.92
C ALA A 203 -4.05 19.44 6.23
N ALA A 204 -3.66 19.44 7.51
CA ALA A 204 -2.35 19.90 7.97
C ALA A 204 -1.19 19.03 7.47
N ALA A 205 -1.40 17.74 7.20
CA ALA A 205 -0.38 16.82 6.68
C ALA A 205 -0.19 16.89 5.16
N LEU A 206 -1.11 17.55 4.42
CA LEU A 206 -1.08 17.53 2.95
C LEU A 206 0.06 18.40 2.39
N PRO A 207 0.82 17.91 1.39
CA PRO A 207 1.88 18.68 0.73
C PRO A 207 1.42 20.03 0.19
N GLN A 208 2.20 21.08 0.45
CA GLN A 208 1.93 22.43 -0.05
C GLN A 208 2.60 22.67 -1.40
N ARG A 209 3.76 22.06 -1.62
CA ARG A 209 4.51 22.12 -2.87
C ARG A 209 4.43 20.77 -3.56
N VAL A 210 3.97 20.76 -4.81
CA VAL A 210 3.83 19.54 -5.59
C VAL A 210 4.51 19.67 -6.95
N PHE A 211 4.93 18.54 -7.50
CA PHE A 211 5.53 18.43 -8.83
C PHE A 211 4.99 17.20 -9.58
N LYS A 212 5.24 17.13 -10.88
CA LYS A 212 4.84 16.01 -11.75
C LYS A 212 6.02 15.11 -12.09
N ASP A 213 7.00 15.64 -12.81
CA ASP A 213 8.09 14.80 -13.34
C ASP A 213 9.28 14.72 -12.37
N GLY A 214 9.64 15.85 -11.77
CA GLY A 214 10.75 15.91 -10.83
C GLY A 214 10.85 17.26 -10.13
N TYR A 215 11.73 17.29 -9.13
CA TYR A 215 12.02 18.45 -8.31
C TYR A 215 13.50 18.48 -7.98
N THR A 216 14.11 19.67 -7.96
CA THR A 216 15.49 19.84 -7.52
C THR A 216 15.51 20.73 -6.29
N LEU A 217 16.28 20.32 -5.29
CA LEU A 217 16.56 21.13 -4.10
C LEU A 217 18.06 21.20 -3.89
N GLU A 218 18.56 22.41 -3.65
CA GLU A 218 19.93 22.64 -3.20
C GLU A 218 19.89 23.11 -1.75
N ALA A 219 20.64 22.44 -0.89
CA ALA A 219 20.75 22.77 0.53
C ALA A 219 22.04 22.16 1.09
N ASN A 220 22.69 22.84 2.04
CA ASN A 220 23.84 22.32 2.79
C ASN A 220 24.99 21.81 1.89
N GLY A 221 25.16 22.42 0.71
CA GLY A 221 26.17 22.04 -0.28
C GLY A 221 25.90 20.70 -0.98
N GLU A 222 24.66 20.22 -0.97
CA GLU A 222 24.18 19.01 -1.63
C GLU A 222 23.06 19.36 -2.63
N ARG A 223 23.02 18.63 -3.75
CA ARG A 223 21.96 18.72 -4.75
C ARG A 223 21.12 17.45 -4.70
N LEU A 224 19.84 17.64 -4.42
CA LEU A 224 18.84 16.58 -4.35
C LEU A 224 18.06 16.56 -5.65
N ALA A 225 18.24 15.51 -6.45
CA ALA A 225 17.39 15.24 -7.60
C ALA A 225 16.26 14.29 -7.20
N VAL A 226 15.04 14.83 -7.10
CA VAL A 226 13.82 14.07 -6.82
C VAL A 226 13.15 13.77 -8.15
N THR A 227 12.90 12.50 -8.44
CA THR A 227 12.34 12.09 -9.73
C THR A 227 11.17 11.15 -9.53
N HIS A 228 10.06 11.42 -10.21
CA HIS A 228 8.93 10.51 -10.24
C HIS A 228 9.27 9.23 -11.02
N VAL A 229 8.88 8.10 -10.44
CA VAL A 229 8.97 6.79 -11.06
C VAL A 229 7.57 6.42 -11.58
N PRO A 230 7.44 5.92 -12.83
CA PRO A 230 6.17 5.42 -13.33
C PRO A 230 5.57 4.39 -12.36
N PRO A 231 4.23 4.18 -12.37
CA PRO A 231 3.57 3.45 -11.29
C PRO A 231 4.22 2.08 -11.00
N ALA A 232 4.67 1.92 -9.76
CA ALA A 232 5.46 0.79 -9.27
C ALA A 232 4.90 0.26 -7.96
N HIS A 233 5.23 0.88 -6.82
CA HIS A 233 4.62 0.57 -5.53
C HIS A 233 3.24 1.23 -5.41
N THR A 234 3.16 2.49 -5.86
CA THR A 234 1.94 3.31 -6.01
C THR A 234 2.00 4.09 -7.33
N ASP A 235 1.04 4.98 -7.59
CA ASP A 235 1.12 6.00 -8.64
C ASP A 235 1.74 7.34 -8.19
N THR A 236 2.40 7.33 -7.02
CA THR A 236 2.95 8.52 -6.38
C THR A 236 4.46 8.47 -6.17
N ASP A 237 5.09 7.34 -6.53
CA ASP A 237 6.45 7.01 -6.12
C ASP A 237 7.50 7.99 -6.66
N VAL A 238 8.39 8.45 -5.78
CA VAL A 238 9.55 9.25 -6.15
C VAL A 238 10.83 8.70 -5.53
N VAL A 239 11.93 8.87 -6.23
CA VAL A 239 13.28 8.52 -5.77
C VAL A 239 14.06 9.81 -5.56
N VAL A 240 14.84 9.88 -4.47
CA VAL A 240 15.67 11.04 -4.13
C VAL A 240 17.14 10.67 -4.28
N ARG A 241 17.86 11.34 -5.18
CA ARG A 241 19.32 11.20 -5.32
C ARG A 241 20.02 12.37 -4.66
N PHE A 242 20.87 12.06 -3.69
CA PHE A 242 21.87 12.97 -3.13
C PHE A 242 23.14 12.83 -3.97
N GLU A 243 23.36 13.79 -4.87
CA GLU A 243 24.33 13.64 -5.95
C GLU A 243 25.77 13.60 -5.44
N LYS A 244 26.14 14.50 -4.53
CA LYS A 244 27.49 14.56 -3.96
C LYS A 244 27.75 13.40 -3.00
N ALA A 245 26.78 13.03 -2.16
CA ALA A 245 26.92 11.92 -1.22
C ALA A 245 26.90 10.53 -1.89
N ASN A 246 26.52 10.44 -3.17
CA ASN A 246 26.27 9.20 -3.90
C ASN A 246 25.30 8.26 -3.13
N VAL A 247 24.14 8.81 -2.74
CA VAL A 247 23.07 8.09 -2.03
C VAL A 247 21.77 8.18 -2.81
N LEU A 248 21.07 7.05 -2.94
CA LEU A 248 19.72 6.96 -3.50
C LEU A 248 18.72 6.55 -2.41
N HIS A 249 17.77 7.41 -2.08
CA HIS A 249 16.59 7.01 -1.31
C HIS A 249 15.52 6.52 -2.27
N ALA A 250 15.23 5.22 -2.22
CA ALA A 250 14.32 4.59 -3.16
C ALA A 250 12.84 4.68 -2.73
N GLY A 251 12.57 4.96 -1.45
CA GLY A 251 11.23 4.72 -0.91
C GLY A 251 10.81 3.27 -1.17
N ASP A 252 9.51 3.04 -1.30
CA ASP A 252 8.97 1.69 -1.38
C ASP A 252 9.06 1.04 -2.75
N VAL A 253 9.67 1.69 -3.75
CA VAL A 253 10.04 0.94 -4.98
C VAL A 253 11.16 -0.07 -4.73
N PHE A 254 11.79 -0.04 -3.54
CA PHE A 254 12.79 -1.03 -3.12
C PHE A 254 12.68 -1.39 -1.64
N PHE A 255 12.54 -2.70 -1.37
CA PHE A 255 12.61 -3.31 -0.06
C PHE A 255 13.85 -4.22 0.02
N ASN A 256 14.67 -4.08 1.06
CA ASN A 256 15.89 -4.87 1.19
C ASN A 256 15.72 -6.06 2.16
N GLY A 257 15.98 -7.27 1.66
CA GLY A 257 15.95 -8.51 2.44
C GLY A 257 14.56 -8.96 2.91
N ARG A 258 13.51 -8.61 2.16
CA ARG A 258 12.11 -8.98 2.45
C ARG A 258 11.21 -8.84 1.22
N TYR A 259 10.09 -9.56 1.21
CA TYR A 259 9.05 -9.30 0.22
C TYR A 259 8.45 -7.89 0.40
N PRO A 260 8.22 -7.16 -0.70
CA PRO A 260 7.61 -5.85 -0.66
C PRO A 260 6.08 -5.95 -0.54
N PHE A 261 5.48 -4.85 -0.09
CA PHE A 261 4.10 -4.56 -0.45
C PHE A 261 4.07 -3.92 -1.84
N ILE A 262 2.98 -4.11 -2.59
CA ILE A 262 2.72 -3.40 -3.84
C ILE A 262 1.25 -3.01 -3.80
N ASP A 263 0.97 -1.70 -3.81
CA ASP A 263 -0.37 -1.18 -3.64
C ASP A 263 -1.12 -1.07 -4.97
N GLY A 264 -1.70 -2.19 -5.40
CA GLY A 264 -2.55 -2.24 -6.59
C GLY A 264 -3.78 -1.32 -6.53
N SER A 265 -4.23 -0.91 -5.34
CA SER A 265 -5.40 -0.02 -5.20
C SER A 265 -5.10 1.42 -5.62
N THR A 266 -3.83 1.84 -5.54
CA THR A 266 -3.36 3.16 -5.96
C THR A 266 -2.41 3.11 -7.15
N GLY A 267 -2.47 2.04 -7.95
CA GLY A 267 -1.77 1.94 -9.24
C GLY A 267 -0.47 1.16 -9.24
N GLY A 268 -0.08 0.57 -8.10
CA GLY A 268 1.09 -0.29 -8.00
C GLY A 268 0.99 -1.56 -8.85
N ARG A 269 2.11 -1.97 -9.44
CA ARG A 269 2.20 -3.13 -10.34
C ARG A 269 3.53 -3.85 -10.16
N ILE A 270 3.53 -5.18 -10.19
CA ILE A 270 4.77 -5.98 -10.10
C ILE A 270 5.74 -5.67 -11.26
N ASP A 271 5.23 -5.44 -12.47
CA ASP A 271 6.06 -5.00 -13.60
C ASP A 271 6.62 -3.59 -13.41
N GLY A 272 5.85 -2.71 -12.75
CA GLY A 272 6.30 -1.39 -12.40
C GLY A 272 7.47 -1.44 -11.40
N MET A 273 7.37 -2.32 -10.40
CA MET A 273 8.45 -2.55 -9.43
C MET A 273 9.73 -3.09 -10.09
N ILE A 274 9.60 -4.03 -11.04
CA ILE A 274 10.75 -4.55 -11.80
C ILE A 274 11.39 -3.43 -12.64
N ALA A 275 10.58 -2.64 -13.36
CA ALA A 275 11.05 -1.52 -14.16
C ALA A 275 11.69 -0.41 -13.32
N ALA A 276 11.14 -0.14 -12.14
CA ALA A 276 11.74 0.77 -11.16
C ALA A 276 13.11 0.25 -10.73
N ALA A 277 13.22 -1.02 -10.33
CA ALA A 277 14.50 -1.61 -9.94
C ALA A 277 15.54 -1.54 -11.07
N ASP A 278 15.15 -1.84 -12.32
CA ASP A 278 16.01 -1.70 -13.50
C ASP A 278 16.50 -0.25 -13.70
N ARG A 279 15.61 0.74 -13.52
CA ARG A 279 15.97 2.15 -13.57
C ARG A 279 16.98 2.52 -12.47
N LEU A 280 16.75 2.09 -11.23
CA LEU A 280 17.65 2.38 -10.10
C LEU A 280 19.02 1.70 -10.31
N LEU A 281 19.07 0.50 -10.88
CA LEU A 281 20.31 -0.18 -11.27
C LEU A 281 21.09 0.61 -12.33
N GLY A 282 20.40 1.32 -13.24
CA GLY A 282 21.01 2.22 -14.21
C GLY A 282 21.54 3.53 -13.61
N LEU A 283 20.96 3.99 -12.50
CA LEU A 283 21.38 5.21 -11.79
C LEU A 283 22.53 4.97 -10.80
N ALA A 284 22.60 3.77 -10.22
CA ALA A 284 23.61 3.40 -9.23
C ALA A 284 24.93 2.96 -9.88
N ASP A 285 26.05 3.36 -9.31
CA ASP A 285 27.37 2.77 -9.56
C ASP A 285 27.74 1.75 -8.46
N SER A 286 28.99 1.28 -8.42
CA SER A 286 29.44 0.30 -7.42
C SER A 286 29.52 0.88 -6.00
N GLU A 287 29.69 2.19 -5.87
CA GLU A 287 29.85 2.91 -4.60
C GLU A 287 28.53 3.53 -4.11
N THR A 288 27.50 3.55 -4.95
CA THR A 288 26.18 4.07 -4.58
C THR A 288 25.60 3.27 -3.42
N ARG A 289 25.27 3.99 -2.35
CA ARG A 289 24.52 3.43 -1.21
C ARG A 289 23.04 3.70 -1.45
N ILE A 290 22.22 2.67 -1.28
CA ILE A 290 20.79 2.73 -1.56
C ILE A 290 20.02 2.57 -0.26
N VAL A 291 19.22 3.56 0.10
CA VAL A 291 18.29 3.52 1.23
C VAL A 291 16.96 2.98 0.71
N PRO A 292 16.58 1.73 1.04
CA PRO A 292 15.26 1.21 0.70
C PRO A 292 14.20 1.91 1.56
N GLY A 293 12.93 1.85 1.16
CA GLY A 293 11.83 2.26 2.04
C GLY A 293 11.80 1.43 3.31
N HIS A 294 12.06 0.11 3.19
CA HIS A 294 12.21 -0.79 4.33
C HIS A 294 13.38 -1.75 4.21
N GLY A 295 14.04 -2.01 5.33
CA GLY A 295 15.18 -2.92 5.44
C GLY A 295 16.51 -2.17 5.62
N PRO A 296 17.63 -2.90 5.70
CA PRO A 296 18.94 -2.30 5.93
C PRO A 296 19.42 -1.49 4.72
N LEU A 297 20.32 -0.54 4.98
CA LEU A 297 21.08 0.15 3.93
C LEU A 297 21.69 -0.86 2.95
N ALA A 298 21.51 -0.60 1.66
CA ALA A 298 21.76 -1.56 0.61
C ALA A 298 22.87 -1.12 -0.35
N THR A 299 23.37 -2.09 -1.10
CA THR A 299 24.25 -1.88 -2.25
C THR A 299 23.49 -2.08 -3.56
N LYS A 300 24.13 -1.73 -4.68
CA LYS A 300 23.64 -2.06 -6.02
C LYS A 300 23.40 -3.58 -6.20
N ALA A 301 24.24 -4.42 -5.59
CA ALA A 301 24.10 -5.88 -5.68
C ALA A 301 22.84 -6.39 -4.95
N ASP A 302 22.47 -5.75 -3.84
CA ASP A 302 21.24 -6.11 -3.11
C ASP A 302 19.99 -5.72 -3.91
N LEU A 303 20.02 -4.55 -4.57
CA LEU A 303 18.96 -4.14 -5.50
C LEU A 303 18.82 -5.12 -6.68
N ALA A 304 19.93 -5.62 -7.22
CA ALA A 304 19.90 -6.62 -8.30
C ALA A 304 19.23 -7.93 -7.84
N LYS A 305 19.55 -8.43 -6.63
CA LYS A 305 18.89 -9.61 -6.04
C LYS A 305 17.40 -9.39 -5.86
N TYR A 306 17.00 -8.19 -5.44
CA TYR A 306 15.59 -7.82 -5.31
C TYR A 306 14.86 -7.83 -6.65
N ARG A 307 15.44 -7.20 -7.68
CA ARG A 307 14.91 -7.22 -9.06
C ARG A 307 14.71 -8.65 -9.58
N ASP A 308 15.69 -9.52 -9.36
CA ASP A 308 15.62 -10.93 -9.77
C ASP A 308 14.53 -11.70 -9.03
N MET A 309 14.39 -11.45 -7.72
CA MET A 309 13.30 -12.02 -6.92
C MET A 309 11.93 -11.58 -7.45
N LEU A 310 11.72 -10.27 -7.71
CA LEU A 310 10.47 -9.76 -8.27
C LEU A 310 10.14 -10.43 -9.61
N SER A 311 11.14 -10.58 -10.48
CA SER A 311 10.98 -11.18 -11.81
C SER A 311 10.54 -12.64 -11.71
N LYS A 312 11.22 -13.43 -10.85
CA LYS A 312 10.83 -14.82 -10.57
C LYS A 312 9.43 -14.91 -9.97
N ALA A 313 9.10 -14.01 -9.05
CA ALA A 313 7.81 -13.99 -8.40
C ALA A 313 6.68 -13.72 -9.40
N ALA A 314 6.87 -12.71 -10.26
CA ALA A 314 5.94 -12.33 -11.30
C ALA A 314 5.73 -13.48 -12.30
N GLU A 315 6.80 -14.12 -12.78
CA GLU A 315 6.72 -15.27 -13.69
C GLU A 315 5.91 -16.43 -13.10
N ARG A 316 6.25 -16.85 -11.87
CA ARG A 316 5.61 -18.00 -11.23
C ARG A 316 4.11 -17.77 -10.99
N VAL A 317 3.73 -16.59 -10.50
CA VAL A 317 2.32 -16.28 -10.23
C VAL A 317 1.54 -16.03 -11.53
N ARG A 318 2.16 -15.43 -12.57
CA ARG A 318 1.55 -15.36 -13.91
C ARG A 318 1.23 -16.74 -14.45
N SER A 319 2.16 -17.69 -14.32
CA SER A 319 1.93 -19.06 -14.78
C SER A 319 0.73 -19.70 -14.08
N LEU A 320 0.60 -19.50 -12.76
CA LEU A 320 -0.54 -20.01 -11.99
C LEU A 320 -1.85 -19.35 -12.46
N LYS A 321 -1.89 -18.01 -12.56
CA LYS A 321 -3.06 -17.25 -13.00
C LYS A 321 -3.47 -17.61 -14.44
N ALA A 322 -2.51 -17.78 -15.35
CA ALA A 322 -2.74 -18.20 -16.73
C ALA A 322 -3.27 -19.65 -16.83
N SER A 323 -2.94 -20.51 -15.87
CA SER A 323 -3.49 -21.87 -15.77
C SER A 323 -4.92 -21.91 -15.20
N GLY A 324 -5.53 -20.74 -14.92
CA GLY A 324 -6.89 -20.61 -14.41
C GLY A 324 -7.03 -20.79 -12.89
N LYS A 325 -5.90 -20.89 -12.16
CA LYS A 325 -5.92 -21.03 -10.71
C LYS A 325 -6.44 -19.76 -10.03
N SER A 326 -7.28 -19.93 -9.02
CA SER A 326 -7.70 -18.84 -8.14
C SER A 326 -6.53 -18.31 -7.30
N LEU A 327 -6.77 -17.21 -6.57
CA LEU A 327 -5.81 -16.70 -5.58
C LEU A 327 -5.51 -17.76 -4.50
N GLU A 328 -6.54 -18.39 -3.96
CA GLU A 328 -6.44 -19.41 -2.91
C GLU A 328 -5.65 -20.62 -3.41
N GLU A 329 -5.91 -21.07 -4.63
CA GLU A 329 -5.18 -22.17 -5.26
C GLU A 329 -3.72 -21.80 -5.56
N SER A 330 -3.46 -20.54 -5.90
CA SER A 330 -2.11 -20.03 -6.13
C SER A 330 -1.30 -19.94 -4.83
N ILE A 331 -1.94 -19.54 -3.72
CA ILE A 331 -1.32 -19.56 -2.38
C ILE A 331 -1.04 -21.00 -1.96
N ALA A 332 -2.00 -21.91 -2.14
CA ALA A 332 -1.86 -23.32 -1.79
C ALA A 332 -0.72 -24.02 -2.58
N ALA A 333 -0.39 -23.53 -3.78
CA ALA A 333 0.71 -24.04 -4.58
C ALA A 333 2.11 -23.68 -4.04
N LYS A 334 2.22 -22.76 -3.06
CA LYS A 334 3.47 -22.33 -2.42
C LYS A 334 4.61 -22.02 -3.41
N PRO A 335 4.38 -21.16 -4.43
CA PRO A 335 5.35 -20.92 -5.50
C PRO A 335 6.66 -20.28 -5.04
N PHE A 336 6.76 -19.82 -3.79
CA PHE A 336 7.93 -19.11 -3.25
C PHE A 336 8.62 -19.86 -2.10
N ALA A 337 8.32 -21.15 -1.90
CA ALA A 337 8.91 -21.92 -0.80
C ALA A 337 10.46 -21.92 -0.80
N ASP A 338 11.10 -21.87 -1.97
CA ASP A 338 12.56 -21.75 -2.15
C ASP A 338 13.11 -20.35 -1.87
N LEU A 339 12.26 -19.32 -1.87
CA LEU A 339 12.63 -17.92 -1.64
C LEU A 339 12.37 -17.48 -0.19
N ASP A 340 11.47 -18.17 0.53
CA ASP A 340 11.01 -17.75 1.86
C ASP A 340 12.11 -17.68 2.92
N ALA A 341 13.17 -18.49 2.78
CA ALA A 341 14.32 -18.43 3.68
C ALA A 341 15.01 -17.05 3.66
N ASP A 342 15.03 -16.39 2.50
CA ASP A 342 15.68 -15.11 2.30
C ASP A 342 14.71 -13.93 2.42
N TRP A 343 13.48 -14.09 1.93
CA TRP A 343 12.54 -12.99 1.74
C TRP A 343 11.30 -13.03 2.66
N GLY A 344 10.96 -14.20 3.20
CA GLY A 344 9.75 -14.42 4.00
C GLY A 344 9.83 -13.98 5.46
N LYS A 345 10.93 -13.33 5.87
CA LYS A 345 11.20 -12.88 7.25
C LYS A 345 10.59 -11.51 7.59
N GLY A 346 9.96 -10.85 6.61
CA GLY A 346 9.35 -9.52 6.76
C GLY A 346 7.91 -9.57 7.27
N THR A 347 7.19 -8.45 7.10
CA THR A 347 5.75 -8.35 7.37
C THR A 347 4.95 -9.30 6.48
N PHE A 348 5.39 -9.49 5.24
CA PHE A 348 4.79 -10.40 4.28
C PHE A 348 5.62 -11.68 4.20
N ASN A 349 4.96 -12.82 4.38
CA ASN A 349 5.52 -14.14 4.08
C ASN A 349 5.21 -14.54 2.63
N GLY A 350 5.63 -15.74 2.20
CA GLY A 350 5.38 -16.23 0.85
C GLY A 350 3.91 -16.21 0.45
N ASP A 351 3.00 -16.61 1.33
CA ASP A 351 1.55 -16.63 1.05
C ASP A 351 0.98 -15.23 0.82
N SER A 352 1.29 -14.30 1.73
CA SER A 352 0.88 -12.90 1.58
C SER A 352 1.49 -12.27 0.34
N PHE A 353 2.73 -12.65 -0.02
CA PHE A 353 3.36 -12.13 -1.22
C PHE A 353 2.76 -12.72 -2.51
N VAL A 354 2.29 -13.97 -2.51
CA VAL A 354 1.48 -14.49 -3.63
C VAL A 354 0.24 -13.62 -3.82
N LYS A 355 -0.46 -13.25 -2.73
CA LYS A 355 -1.60 -12.33 -2.79
C LYS A 355 -1.22 -10.98 -3.38
N VAL A 356 -0.10 -10.38 -2.93
CA VAL A 356 0.42 -9.12 -3.48
C VAL A 356 0.64 -9.23 -4.99
N VAL A 357 1.39 -10.23 -5.45
CA VAL A 357 1.70 -10.39 -6.88
C VAL A 357 0.45 -10.67 -7.69
N TYR A 358 -0.42 -11.59 -7.23
CA TYR A 358 -1.62 -11.97 -7.96
C TYR A 358 -2.58 -10.80 -8.22
N LEU A 359 -2.70 -9.88 -7.25
CA LEU A 359 -3.53 -8.68 -7.32
C LEU A 359 -2.90 -7.53 -8.13
N THR A 360 -1.61 -7.61 -8.44
CA THR A 360 -0.84 -6.55 -9.13
C THR A 360 -0.29 -6.97 -10.49
N LEU A 361 -0.68 -8.17 -10.94
CA LEU A 361 -0.59 -8.70 -12.30
C LEU A 361 -1.83 -8.33 -13.11
#